data_AF-A0A820CVF9-F1
#
_entry.id   AF-A0A820CVF9-F1
#
_cell.length_a   1.000
_cell.length_b   1.000
_cell.length_c   1.000
_cell.angle_alpha   90.00
_cell.angle_beta   90.00
_cell.angle_gamma   90.00
#
_symmetry.space_group_name_H-M   'P 1'
#
loop_
_entity.id
_entity.type
_entity.pdbx_description
1 polymer ?
#
loop_
_entity_poly.entity_id
_entity_poly.type
_entity_poly.pdbx_seq_one_letter_code
_entity_poly.pdbx_strand_id
1 'polypeptide(L)' 'MDKNNDSEYECTNECGITISSLSASTTYQIDVYVISNKGKGPRVTINVVTASA' A
#
# COMPACT_ATOMS: atom_id res chain seq x y z
N MET A 1 -8.71 -19.41 -16.80
CA MET A 1 -8.25 -18.91 -15.49
C MET A 1 -7.02 -18.08 -15.77
N ASP A 2 -7.22 -16.80 -16.07
CA ASP A 2 -6.11 -15.89 -16.34
C ASP A 2 -5.45 -15.49 -15.03
N LYS A 3 -4.24 -15.99 -14.83
CA LYS A 3 -3.32 -15.54 -13.80
C LYS A 3 -2.68 -14.24 -14.29
N ASN A 4 -3.38 -13.13 -14.15
CA ASN A 4 -2.77 -11.83 -14.38
C ASN A 4 -1.82 -11.50 -13.23
N ASN A 5 -0.58 -11.30 -13.64
CA ASN A 5 0.63 -11.12 -12.86
C ASN A 5 0.72 -9.65 -12.41
N ASP A 6 -0.23 -9.18 -11.61
CA ASP A 6 -0.27 -7.80 -11.13
C ASP A 6 0.17 -7.75 -9.65
N SER A 7 1.38 -7.24 -9.42
CA SER A 7 1.86 -6.58 -8.18
C SER A 7 1.07 -6.94 -6.91
N GLU A 8 1.64 -7.79 -6.04
CA GLU A 8 1.11 -8.15 -4.71
C GLU A 8 0.46 -6.95 -4.01
N TYR A 9 -0.87 -6.84 -4.10
CA TYR A 9 -1.64 -5.95 -3.25
C TYR A 9 -1.93 -6.74 -1.99
N GLU A 10 -1.21 -6.43 -0.91
CA GLU A 10 -1.52 -6.96 0.42
C GLU A 10 -2.92 -6.45 0.83
N CYS A 11 -3.91 -7.33 0.75
CA CYS A 11 -5.29 -7.03 1.10
C CYS A 11 -5.53 -7.46 2.54
N THR A 12 -5.95 -6.52 3.39
CA THR A 12 -6.29 -6.80 4.78
C THR A 12 -7.69 -6.30 5.12
N ASN A 13 -8.34 -6.95 6.08
CA ASN A 13 -9.57 -6.47 6.72
C ASN A 13 -9.28 -5.59 7.94
N GLU A 14 -8.01 -5.27 8.19
CA GLU A 14 -7.55 -4.45 9.30
C GLU A 14 -7.60 -2.96 8.95
N CYS A 15 -7.67 -2.11 9.98
CA CYS A 15 -7.63 -0.66 9.84
C CYS A 15 -6.20 -0.10 9.90
N GLY A 16 -5.16 -0.96 9.89
CA GLY A 16 -3.76 -0.55 10.01
C GLY A 16 -2.81 -1.55 9.36
N ILE A 17 -1.64 -1.06 8.96
CA ILE A 17 -0.54 -1.85 8.40
C ILE A 17 0.79 -1.27 8.90
N THR A 18 1.77 -2.15 9.14
CA THR A 18 3.14 -1.75 9.44
C THR A 18 4.03 -2.06 8.23
N ILE A 19 4.68 -1.04 7.67
CA ILE A 19 5.67 -1.18 6.62
C ILE A 19 7.05 -1.00 7.25
N SER A 20 7.87 -2.04 7.23
CA SER A 20 9.19 -2.08 7.88
C SER A 20 10.34 -2.08 6.86
N SER A 21 11.57 -1.99 7.36
CA SER A 21 12.80 -2.03 6.54
C SER A 21 12.90 -0.93 5.48
N LEU A 22 12.27 0.23 5.75
CA LEU A 22 12.36 1.40 4.91
C LEU A 22 13.69 2.13 5.13
N SER A 23 14.23 2.72 4.06
CA SER A 23 15.42 3.55 4.14
C SER A 23 15.14 4.83 4.93
N ALA A 24 16.09 5.26 5.77
CA ALA A 24 16.01 6.52 6.50
C ALA A 24 16.04 7.73 5.55
N SER A 25 15.53 8.89 6.00
CA SER A 25 15.50 10.15 5.23
C SER A 25 14.93 10.03 3.81
N THR A 26 13.98 9.11 3.60
CA THR A 26 13.45 8.79 2.27
C THR A 26 11.95 9.08 2.23
N THR A 27 11.49 9.68 1.13
CA THR A 27 10.06 9.92 0.90
C THR A 27 9.44 8.73 0.21
N TYR A 28 8.38 8.18 0.80
CA TYR A 28 7.57 7.12 0.23
C TYR A 28 6.17 7.64 -0.08
N GLN A 29 5.68 7.32 -1.28
CA GLN A 29 4.28 7.48 -1.63
C GLN A 29 3.56 6.15 -1.36
N ILE A 30 2.55 6.20 -0.51
CA ILE A 30 1.72 5.05 -0.14
C ILE A 30 0.34 5.27 -0.72
N ASP A 31 -0.12 4.37 -1.57
CA ASP A 31 -1.47 4.39 -2.11
C ASP A 31 -2.32 3.29 -1.46
N VAL A 32 -3.39 3.70 -0.78
CA VAL A 32 -4.37 2.81 -0.14
C VAL A 32 -5.65 2.77 -0.95
N TYR A 33 -6.16 1.57 -1.21
CA TYR A 33 -7.36 1.36 -2.01
C TYR A 33 -8.34 0.44 -1.30
N VAL A 34 -9.63 0.69 -1.48
CA VAL A 34 -10.65 -0.29 -1.09
C VAL A 34 -10.70 -1.39 -2.15
N ILE A 35 -10.55 -2.66 -1.75
CA ILE A 35 -10.73 -3.81 -2.64
C ILE A 35 -12.03 -4.53 -2.26
N SER A 36 -12.87 -4.81 -3.25
CA SER A 36 -14.12 -5.55 -3.07
C SER A 36 -14.26 -6.66 -4.11
N ASN A 37 -15.27 -7.51 -3.97
CA ASN A 37 -15.63 -8.50 -5.00
C ASN A 37 -16.02 -7.87 -6.35
N LYS A 38 -16.28 -6.56 -6.40
CA LYS A 38 -16.54 -5.80 -7.63
C LYS A 38 -15.28 -5.13 -8.20
N GLY A 39 -14.12 -5.30 -7.56
CA GLY A 39 -12.85 -4.73 -7.96
C GLY A 39 -12.34 -3.61 -7.04
N LYS A 40 -11.37 -2.86 -7.56
CA LYS A 40 -10.66 -1.76 -6.89
C LYS A 40 -11.53 -0.49 -6.85
N GLY A 41 -11.71 0.04 -5.65
CA GLY A 41 -12.51 1.23 -5.35
C GLY A 41 -11.66 2.50 -5.20
N PRO A 42 -12.17 3.50 -4.46
CA PRO A 42 -11.49 4.77 -4.22
C PRO A 42 -10.08 4.61 -3.66
N ARG A 43 -9.24 5.62 -3.94
CA ARG A 43 -7.84 5.68 -3.51
C ARG A 43 -7.59 6.84 -2.56
N VAL A 44 -6.71 6.62 -1.60
CA VAL A 44 -6.07 7.67 -0.79
C VAL A 44 -4.57 7.55 -0.98
N THR A 45 -3.92 8.68 -1.27
CA THR A 45 -2.46 8.76 -1.42
C THR A 45 -1.88 9.51 -0.22
N ILE A 46 -0.86 8.94 0.38
CA ILE A 46 -0.17 9.47 1.56
C ILE A 46 1.32 9.57 1.22
N ASN A 47 1.93 10.72 1.45
CA ASN A 47 3.38 10.88 1.36
C ASN A 47 3.97 10.91 2.76
N VAL A 48 4.89 9.99 3.03
CA VAL A 48 5.55 9.84 4.34
C VAL A 48 7.05 9.98 4.14
N VAL A 49 7.68 10.78 4.99
CA VAL A 49 9.15 10.88 5.06
C VAL A 49 9.61 10.09 6.28
N THR A 50 10.52 9.14 6.08
CA THR A 50 11.15 8.43 7.19
C THR A 50 12.14 9.35 7.91
N ALA A 51 12.23 9.19 9.23
CA ALA A 51 13.20 9.95 10.03
C ALA A 51 14.64 9.65 9.60
N SER A 52 15.56 10.55 9.91
CA SER A 52 16.99 10.32 9.76
C SER A 52 17.48 9.26 10.75
N ALA A 53 18.58 8.59 10.40
CA ALA A 53 19.24 7.58 11.25
C ALA A 53 20.03 8.23 12.40
#